data_AF-A0A2V8NY32-F1
#
_entry.id   AF-A0A2V8NY32-F1
#
_cell.length_a   1.000
_cell.length_b   1.000
_cell.length_c   1.000
_cell.angle_alpha   90.00
_cell.angle_beta   90.00
_cell.angle_gamma   90.00
#
_symmetry.space_group_name_H-M   'P 1'
#
loop_
_entity.id
_entity.type
_entity.pdbx_description
1 polymer ?
#
loop_
_entity_poly.entity_id
_entity_poly.type
_entity_poly.pdbx_seq_one_letter_code
_entity_poly.pdbx_strand_id
1 'polypeptide(L)' 'MQMETAVPTQTRTKMFLDIPTAAELAGFSIRHFRRIIEEDRIPIVQIGRKFFILGRDFNIWETSKRARRPL' A
#
# COMPACT_ATOMS: atom_id res chain seq x y z
N MET A 1 19.95 3.69 32.46
CA MET A 1 18.53 3.61 32.09
C MET A 1 18.47 3.18 30.64
N GLN A 2 18.16 1.91 30.38
CA GLN A 2 18.07 1.37 29.03
C GLN A 2 16.66 1.61 28.51
N MET A 3 16.55 2.42 27.45
CA MET A 3 15.32 2.57 26.69
C MET A 3 15.31 1.44 25.68
N GLU A 4 14.60 0.36 26.01
CA GLU A 4 14.26 -0.67 25.05
C GLU A 4 13.27 -0.05 24.06
N THR A 5 13.78 0.44 22.94
CA THR A 5 12.95 0.78 21.79
C THR A 5 12.29 -0.51 21.32
N ALA A 6 11.06 -0.73 21.79
CA ALA A 6 10.16 -1.72 21.25
C ALA A 6 10.04 -1.45 19.74
N VAL A 7 10.76 -2.22 18.94
CA VAL A 7 10.44 -2.39 17.53
C VAL A 7 9.01 -2.93 17.54
N PRO A 8 8.01 -2.22 16.99
CA PRO A 8 6.72 -2.84 16.82
C PRO A 8 6.97 -4.00 15.88
N THR A 9 6.97 -5.22 16.44
CA THR A 9 6.84 -6.47 15.70
C THR A 9 5.49 -6.36 15.00
N GLN A 10 5.51 -5.71 13.84
CA GLN A 10 4.39 -5.61 12.94
C GLN A 10 4.10 -7.05 12.59
N THR A 11 3.12 -7.62 13.28
CA THR A 11 2.36 -8.75 12.79
C THR A 11 1.89 -8.31 11.42
N ARG A 12 2.71 -8.63 10.40
CA ARG A 12 2.43 -8.40 8.98
C ARG A 12 1.32 -9.38 8.64
N THR A 13 0.13 -9.10 9.18
CA THR A 13 -1.12 -9.58 8.64
C THR A 13 -1.00 -9.28 7.16
N LYS A 14 -1.02 -10.32 6.33
CA LYS A 14 -1.12 -10.18 4.89
C LYS A 14 -2.49 -9.56 4.61
N MET A 15 -2.62 -8.25 4.87
CA MET A 15 -3.85 -7.52 4.65
C MET A 15 -4.02 -7.42 3.14
N PHE A 16 -5.20 -7.80 2.66
CA PHE A 16 -5.61 -7.55 1.30
C PHE A 16 -6.40 -6.25 1.31
N LEU A 17 -5.92 -5.25 0.58
CA LEU A 17 -6.60 -3.97 0.44
C LEU A 17 -7.38 -4.01 -0.86
N ASP A 18 -8.69 -3.79 -0.83
CA ASP A 18 -9.40 -3.57 -2.08
C ASP A 18 -8.98 -2.22 -2.69
N ILE A 19 -9.17 -2.07 -4.00
CA ILE A 19 -8.74 -0.87 -4.73
C ILE A 19 -9.32 0.42 -4.11
N PRO A 20 -10.61 0.49 -3.70
CA PRO A 20 -11.15 1.67 -3.04
C PRO A 20 -10.41 2.03 -1.73
N THR A 21 -10.19 1.06 -0.84
CA THR A 21 -9.51 1.31 0.43
C THR A 21 -8.06 1.74 0.21
N ALA A 22 -7.35 1.09 -0.72
CA ALA A 22 -5.97 1.46 -1.05
C ALA A 22 -5.88 2.90 -1.61
N ALA A 23 -6.86 3.31 -2.44
CA ALA A 23 -6.93 4.67 -2.97
C ALA A 23 -7.13 5.70 -1.85
N GLU A 24 -8.05 5.43 -0.92
CA GLU A 24 -8.33 6.27 0.24
C GLU A 24 -7.09 6.43 1.14
N LEU A 25 -6.43 5.31 1.48
CA LEU A 25 -5.21 5.32 2.29
C LEU A 25 -4.07 6.10 1.63
N ALA A 26 -3.95 6.02 0.31
CA ALA A 26 -2.94 6.76 -0.44
C ALA A 26 -3.32 8.22 -0.72
N GLY A 27 -4.54 8.65 -0.37
CA GLY A 27 -5.02 10.01 -0.59
C GLY A 27 -5.35 10.34 -2.05
N PHE A 28 -5.74 9.35 -2.84
CA PHE A 28 -6.11 9.52 -4.26
C PHE A 28 -7.58 9.19 -4.50
N SER A 29 -8.16 9.77 -5.56
CA SER A 29 -9.44 9.28 -6.08
C SER A 29 -9.27 7.89 -6.69
N ILE A 30 -10.31 7.05 -6.64
CA ILE A 30 -10.27 5.67 -7.16
C ILE A 30 -9.84 5.64 -8.64
N ARG A 31 -10.34 6.57 -9.46
CA ARG A 31 -9.97 6.67 -10.87
C ARG A 31 -8.49 6.98 -11.07
N HIS A 32 -7.94 7.90 -10.28
CA HIS A 32 -6.52 8.22 -10.34
C HIS A 32 -5.69 7.03 -9.84
N PHE A 33 -6.09 6.43 -8.74
CA PHE A 33 -5.38 5.30 -8.17
C PHE A 33 -5.31 4.09 -9.12
N ARG A 34 -6.37 3.85 -9.92
CA ARG A 34 -6.32 2.84 -11.00
C ARG A 34 -5.25 3.13 -12.05
N ARG A 35 -5.09 4.39 -12.47
CA ARG A 35 -4.00 4.77 -13.39
C ARG A 35 -2.64 4.54 -12.75
N ILE A 36 -2.48 4.89 -11.48
CA ILE A 36 -1.24 4.66 -10.72
C ILE A 36 -0.91 3.17 -10.67
N ILE A 37 -1.89 2.30 -10.39
CA ILE A 37 -1.70 0.83 -10.39
C ILE A 37 -1.14 0.36 -11.74
N GLU A 38 -1.67 0.87 -12.85
CA GLU A 38 -1.24 0.52 -14.19
C GLU A 38 0.15 1.08 -14.53
N GLU A 39 0.40 2.35 -14.26
CA GLU A 39 1.64 3.08 -14.55
C GLU A 39 2.82 2.55 -13.73
N ASP A 40 2.61 2.35 -12.42
CA ASP A 40 3.64 1.87 -11.49
C ASP A 40 3.71 0.35 -11.39
N ARG A 41 2.84 -0.36 -12.12
CA ARG A 41 2.75 -1.83 -12.13
C ARG A 41 2.59 -2.41 -10.72
N ILE A 42 1.72 -1.81 -9.91
CA ILE A 42 1.43 -2.31 -8.55
C ILE A 42 0.74 -3.69 -8.69
N PRO A 43 1.26 -4.76 -8.05
CA PRO A 43 0.65 -6.07 -8.11
C PRO A 43 -0.78 -6.07 -7.57
N ILE A 44 -1.70 -6.64 -8.35
CA ILE A 44 -3.08 -6.90 -7.94
C ILE A 44 -3.37 -8.40 -7.99
N VAL A 45 -4.18 -8.86 -7.05
CA VAL A 45 -4.72 -10.21 -7.00
C VAL A 45 -6.23 -10.16 -7.13
N GLN A 46 -6.79 -11.09 -7.90
CA GLN A 46 -8.23 -11.25 -8.02
C GLN A 46 -8.71 -12.30 -7.02
N ILE A 47 -9.70 -11.93 -6.21
CA ILE A 47 -10.38 -12.85 -5.29
C ILE A 47 -11.88 -12.75 -5.58
N GLY A 48 -12.43 -13.81 -6.17
CA GLY A 48 -13.78 -13.81 -6.72
C GLY A 48 -13.94 -12.74 -7.82
N ARG A 49 -14.84 -11.78 -7.60
CA ARG A 49 -15.14 -10.68 -8.54
C ARG A 49 -14.47 -9.36 -8.18
N LYS A 50 -13.65 -9.34 -7.14
CA LYS A 50 -12.98 -8.14 -6.63
C LYS A 50 -11.46 -8.24 -6.82
N PHE A 51 -10.84 -7.07 -6.91
CA PHE A 51 -9.40 -6.91 -7.03
C PHE A 51 -8.84 -6.33 -5.73
N PHE A 52 -7.70 -6.88 -5.32
CA PHE A 52 -7.01 -6.50 -4.10
C PHE A 52 -5.54 -6.27 -4.37
N ILE A 53 -4.92 -5.45 -3.54
CA ILE A 53 -3.47 -5.26 -3.45
C ILE A 53 -3.02 -5.92 -2.15
N LEU A 54 -1.90 -6.63 -2.20
CA LEU A 54 -1.29 -7.12 -0.96
C LEU A 54 -0.75 -5.91 -0.18
N GLY A 55 -1.05 -5.82 1.10
CA GLY A 55 -0.60 -4.72 1.96
C GLY A 55 0.92 -4.55 1.99
N ARG A 56 1.67 -5.64 1.80
CA ARG A 56 3.12 -5.57 1.58
C ARG A 56 3.48 -4.74 0.34
N ASP A 57 2.84 -5.04 -0.79
CA ASP A 57 3.15 -4.41 -2.07
C ASP A 57 2.69 -2.95 -2.06
N PHE A 58 1.54 -2.67 -1.44
CA PHE A 58 1.08 -1.31 -1.19
C PHE A 58 2.11 -0.51 -0.38
N ASN A 59 2.59 -1.04 0.75
CA ASN A 59 3.58 -0.36 1.59
C ASN A 59 4.92 -0.12 0.87
N ILE A 60 5.38 -1.11 0.07
CA ILE A 60 6.60 -0.97 -0.74
C ILE A 60 6.44 0.17 -1.75
N TRP A 61 5.33 0.18 -2.49
CA TRP A 61 5.03 1.24 -3.45
C TRP A 61 4.93 2.61 -2.76
N GLU A 62 4.17 2.71 -1.66
CA GLU A 62 3.95 3.98 -0.95
C GLU A 62 5.28 4.58 -0.46
N THR A 63 6.12 3.73 0.14
CA THR A 63 7.46 4.15 0.62
C THR A 63 8.32 4.63 -0.55
N SER A 64 8.27 3.95 -1.70
CA SER A 64 9.02 4.34 -2.89
C SER A 64 8.58 5.70 -3.46
N LYS A 65 7.30 6.05 -3.33
CA LYS A 65 6.76 7.35 -3.78
C LYS A 65 7.07 8.48 -2.82
N ARG A 66 7.01 8.21 -1.51
CA ARG A 66 7.42 9.19 -0.47
C ARG A 66 8.89 9.55 -0.62
N ALA A 67 9.77 8.59 -0.91
CA ALA A 67 11.19 8.83 -1.18
C ALA A 67 11.46 9.69 -2.44
N ARG A 68 10.50 9.80 -3.36
CA ARG A 68 10.61 10.57 -4.61
C ARG A 68 10.01 11.97 -4.54
N ARG A 69 9.36 12.36 -3.44
CA ARG A 69 8.99 13.77 -3.24
C ARG A 69 10.23 14.51 -2.72
N PRO A 70 10.83 15.43 -3.50
CA PRO A 70 11.82 16.34 -2.96
C PRO A 70 11.12 17.21 -1.92
N LEU A 71 11.81 17.45 -0.80
CA LEU A 71 11.40 18.43 0.22
C LEU A 71 11.30 19.84 -0.38
#